data_AF-A0A556V4G7-F1
#
_entry.id   AF-A0A556V4G7-F1
#
_cell.length_a   1.000
_cell.length_b   1.000
_cell.length_c   1.000
_cell.angle_alpha   90.00
_cell.angle_beta   90.00
_cell.angle_gamma   90.00
#
_symmetry.space_group_name_H-M   'P 1'
#
loop_
_entity.id
_entity.type
_entity.pdbx_description
1 polymer ?
#
loop_
_entity_poly.entity_id
_entity_poly.type
_entity_poly.pdbx_seq_one_letter_code
_entity_poly.pdbx_strand_id
1 'polypeptide(L)'
;MYQLTVCLLDENKEVLHEYKPEPVILDPDTDDCSWRQVTQTFHDYGPGLRFISFEHGGKDTSYWNGWFGVRVTGSSVTIDL
;
A
#
# COMPACT_ATOMS: atom_id res chain seq x y z
N MET A 1 0.30 -7.26 10.51
CA MET A 1 1.17 -6.25 9.89
C MET A 1 0.75 -6.02 8.45
N TYR A 2 0.44 -4.78 8.08
CA TYR A 2 0.10 -4.33 6.74
C TYR A 2 1.29 -3.62 6.11
N GLN A 3 1.46 -3.78 4.79
CA GLN A 3 2.44 -3.07 4.00
C GLN A 3 1.86 -2.68 2.63
N LEU A 4 2.24 -1.50 2.16
CA LEU A 4 1.90 -0.95 0.84
C LEU A 4 3.20 -0.50 0.16
N THR A 5 3.31 -0.74 -1.14
CA THR A 5 4.33 -0.17 -2.00
C THR A 5 3.65 0.34 -3.26
N VAL A 6 3.88 1.61 -3.60
CA VAL A 6 3.40 2.21 -4.84
C VAL A 6 4.59 2.77 -5.60
N CYS A 7 4.79 2.34 -6.84
CA CYS A 7 5.88 2.82 -7.68
C CYS A 7 5.33 3.46 -8.95
N LEU A 8 5.85 4.64 -9.28
CA LEU A 8 5.70 5.30 -10.57
C LEU A 8 6.82 4.82 -11.49
N LEU A 9 6.48 4.28 -12.66
CA LEU A 9 7.43 3.62 -13.55
C LEU A 9 7.44 4.24 -14.94
N ASP A 10 8.60 4.27 -15.58
CA ASP A 10 8.79 4.72 -16.96
C ASP A 10 8.44 3.63 -18.00
N GLU A 11 8.70 3.90 -19.29
CA GLU A 11 8.44 2.94 -20.38
C GLU A 11 9.26 1.64 -20.28
N ASN A 12 10.42 1.68 -19.64
CA ASN A 12 11.31 0.55 -19.43
C ASN A 12 11.02 -0.18 -18.10
N LYS A 13 10.00 0.27 -17.36
CA LYS A 13 9.65 -0.16 -15.99
C LYS A 13 10.71 0.19 -14.95
N GLU A 14 11.52 1.20 -15.20
CA GLU A 14 12.41 1.79 -14.20
C GLU A 14 11.63 2.68 -13.24
N VAL A 15 12.04 2.70 -11.97
CA VAL A 15 11.34 3.43 -10.91
C VAL A 15 11.68 4.92 -10.99
N LEU A 16 10.67 5.73 -11.26
CA LEU A 16 10.74 7.20 -11.20
C LEU A 16 10.53 7.69 -9.77
N HIS A 17 9.57 7.07 -9.06
CA HIS A 17 9.24 7.42 -7.69
C HIS A 17 8.71 6.19 -6.95
N GLU A 18 9.04 6.06 -5.67
CA GLU A 18 8.55 5.00 -4.79
C GLU A 18 7.92 5.61 -3.55
N TYR A 19 6.73 5.13 -3.21
CA TYR A 19 6.07 5.40 -1.94
C TYR A 19 5.88 4.09 -1.18
N LYS A 20 6.46 4.05 0.01
CA LYS A 20 6.37 2.93 0.93
C LYS A 20 6.19 3.47 2.35
N PRO A 21 4.94 3.57 2.85
CA PRO A 21 4.71 4.02 4.22
C PRO A 21 5.25 3.01 5.23
N GLU A 22 5.45 3.47 6.45
CA GLU A 22 5.84 2.60 7.55
C GLU A 22 4.82 1.46 7.74
N PRO A 23 5.28 0.22 8.00
CA PRO A 23 4.39 -0.91 8.20
C PRO A 23 3.42 -0.66 9.36
N VAL A 24 2.14 -0.93 9.13
CA VAL A 24 1.12 -0.81 10.19
C VAL A 24 1.02 -2.13 10.93
N ILE A 25 1.32 -2.12 12.21
CA ILE A 25 1.09 -3.26 13.10
C ILE A 25 -0.33 -3.12 13.67
N LEU A 26 -1.10 -4.20 13.59
CA LEU A 26 -2.42 -4.31 14.18
C LEU A 26 -2.34 -5.45 15.19
N ASP A 27 -2.66 -5.15 16.44
CA ASP A 27 -2.72 -6.11 17.54
C ASP A 27 -4.18 -6.33 17.95
N PRO A 28 -4.76 -7.51 17.71
CA PRO A 28 -6.15 -7.77 18.04
C PRO A 28 -6.47 -7.72 19.55
N ASP A 29 -5.46 -7.80 20.43
CA ASP A 29 -5.67 -7.75 21.87
C ASP A 29 -5.71 -6.31 22.43
N THR A 30 -5.13 -5.35 21.70
CA THR A 30 -4.97 -3.96 22.16
C THR A 30 -5.58 -2.91 21.23
N ASP A 31 -5.72 -3.21 19.94
CA ASP A 31 -6.32 -2.32 18.95
C ASP A 31 -7.82 -2.60 18.77
N ASP A 32 -8.56 -1.53 18.45
CA ASP A 32 -9.98 -1.60 18.05
C ASP A 32 -10.21 -2.32 16.71
N CYS A 33 -9.12 -2.64 15.99
CA CYS A 33 -9.10 -3.28 14.68
C CYS A 33 -10.05 -2.61 13.65
N SER A 34 -10.27 -1.29 13.78
CA SER A 34 -11.13 -0.55 12.88
C SER A 34 -10.50 -0.39 11.48
N TRP A 35 -11.35 -0.21 10.46
CA TRP A 35 -10.87 0.03 9.09
C TRP A 35 -10.12 1.36 9.02
N ARG A 36 -8.92 1.32 8.43
CA ARG A 36 -8.06 2.50 8.23
C ARG A 36 -7.86 2.75 6.74
N GLN A 37 -7.78 4.02 6.36
CA GLN A 37 -7.51 4.43 4.98
C GLN A 37 -6.09 4.99 4.87
N VAL A 38 -5.37 4.58 3.82
CA VAL A 38 -4.09 5.17 3.43
C VAL A 38 -4.30 5.87 2.09
N THR A 39 -3.96 7.16 2.03
CA THR A 39 -4.08 7.98 0.82
C THR A 39 -2.72 8.59 0.52
N GLN A 40 -2.31 8.54 -0.74
CA GLN A 40 -1.10 9.18 -1.25
C GLN A 40 -1.40 9.83 -2.59
N THR A 41 -0.99 11.08 -2.75
CA THR A 41 -1.06 11.79 -4.03
C THR A 41 0.35 12.12 -4.49
N PHE A 42 0.65 11.81 -5.75
CA PHE A 42 1.93 12.16 -6.37
C PHE A 42 1.75 13.43 -7.18
N HIS A 43 2.57 14.44 -6.88
CA HIS A 43 2.66 15.69 -7.60
C HIS A 43 4.09 15.87 -8.11
N ASP A 44 4.26 16.60 -9.20
CA ASP A 44 5.57 17.01 -9.73
C ASP A 44 6.59 15.87 -9.86
N TYR A 45 6.13 14.65 -10.16
CA TYR A 45 6.94 13.43 -10.27
C TYR A 45 7.81 13.35 -11.53
N GLY A 46 7.85 14.43 -12.32
CA GLY A 46 8.61 14.54 -13.55
C GLY A 46 7.95 13.88 -14.77
N PRO A 47 8.52 14.08 -15.96
CA PRO A 47 8.05 13.44 -17.19
C PRO A 47 8.40 11.95 -17.21
N GLY A 48 7.77 11.20 -18.12
CA GLY A 48 8.17 9.82 -18.42
C GLY A 48 7.31 8.73 -17.77
N LEU A 49 6.36 9.08 -16.88
CA LEU A 49 5.43 8.11 -16.30
C LEU A 49 4.65 7.34 -17.38
N ARG A 50 4.66 6.01 -17.28
CA ARG A 50 3.90 5.09 -18.13
C ARG A 50 3.12 4.03 -17.36
N PHE A 51 3.64 3.58 -16.22
CA PHE A 51 2.97 2.56 -15.40
C PHE A 51 2.94 2.95 -13.93
N ILE A 52 1.94 2.44 -13.22
CA ILE A 52 1.84 2.52 -11.77
C ILE A 52 1.83 1.08 -11.25
N SER A 53 2.82 0.73 -10.44
CA SER A 53 2.79 -0.51 -9.66
C SER A 53 2.13 -0.21 -8.32
N PHE A 54 1.08 -0.96 -7.97
CA PHE A 54 0.39 -0.87 -6.70
C PHE A 54 0.38 -2.27 -6.07
N GLU A 55 1.13 -2.45 -4.99
CA GLU A 55 1.24 -3.73 -4.29
C GLU A 55 0.95 -3.52 -2.81
N HIS A 56 0.04 -4.32 -2.26
CA HIS A 56 -0.21 -4.32 -0.83
C HIS A 56 -0.59 -5.68 -0.30
N GLY A 57 -0.37 -5.87 0.98
CA GLY A 57 -0.69 -7.11 1.66
C GLY A 57 -0.39 -7.02 3.14
N GLY A 58 -0.56 -8.14 3.81
CA GLY A 58 -0.21 -8.23 5.21
C GLY A 58 -0.20 -9.65 5.69
N LYS A 59 0.44 -9.83 6.84
CA LYS A 59 0.47 -11.10 7.57
C LYS A 59 -0.04 -10.90 8.99
N ASP A 60 -0.45 -11.98 9.63
CA ASP A 60 -0.68 -11.97 11.06
C ASP A 60 0.63 -11.74 11.82
N THR A 61 0.52 -11.24 13.05
CA THR A 61 1.67 -11.01 13.94
C THR A 61 1.88 -12.19 14.88
N SER A 62 0.82 -12.94 15.18
CA SER A 62 0.79 -14.02 16.17
C SER A 62 0.93 -15.43 15.58
N TYR A 63 1.12 -15.55 14.25
CA TYR A 63 1.29 -16.84 13.53
C TYR A 63 0.19 -17.87 13.87
N TRP A 64 -1.05 -17.41 13.93
CA TRP A 64 -2.20 -18.26 14.24
C TRP A 64 -2.59 -19.11 13.04
N ASN A 65 -2.95 -20.36 13.28
CA ASN A 65 -3.41 -21.24 12.20
C ASN A 65 -4.79 -20.77 11.70
N GLY A 66 -4.82 -20.11 10.54
CA GLY A 66 -6.03 -19.59 9.92
C GLY A 66 -5.79 -18.28 9.17
N TRP A 67 -6.88 -17.56 8.87
CA TRP A 67 -6.85 -16.30 8.10
C TRP A 67 -7.04 -15.10 9.03
N PHE A 68 -6.11 -14.92 9.97
CA PHE A 68 -6.11 -13.85 10.97
C PHE A 68 -5.22 -12.65 10.60
N GLY A 69 -4.66 -12.67 9.39
CA GLY A 69 -3.88 -11.56 8.85
C GLY A 69 -4.73 -10.34 8.50
N VAL A 70 -4.06 -9.34 7.93
CA VAL A 70 -4.70 -8.08 7.52
C VAL A 70 -5.70 -8.32 6.39
N ARG A 71 -6.84 -7.64 6.47
CA ARG A 71 -7.84 -7.59 5.39
C ARG A 71 -7.69 -6.26 4.66
N VAL A 72 -7.74 -6.32 3.33
CA VAL A 72 -7.59 -5.15 2.46
C VAL A 72 -8.77 -5.09 1.50
N THR A 73 -9.29 -3.88 1.28
CA THR A 73 -10.39 -3.63 0.33
C THR A 73 -10.47 -2.14 0.00
N GLY A 74 -11.28 -1.77 -0.98
CA GLY A 74 -11.47 -0.38 -1.39
C GLY A 74 -10.26 0.26 -2.06
N SER A 75 -9.31 -0.56 -2.55
CA SER A 75 -8.13 -0.08 -3.27
C SER A 75 -8.54 0.67 -4.54
N SER A 76 -7.99 1.86 -4.72
CA SER A 76 -8.23 2.68 -5.91
C SER A 76 -6.97 3.42 -6.31
N VAL A 77 -6.82 3.62 -7.62
CA VAL A 77 -5.82 4.50 -8.22
C VAL A 77 -6.58 5.36 -9.22
N THR A 78 -6.51 6.67 -9.04
CA THR A 78 -7.23 7.65 -9.87
C THR A 78 -6.27 8.69 -10.39
N ILE A 79 -6.59 9.25 -11.55
CA ILE A 79 -5.92 10.43 -12.10
C ILE A 79 -6.92 11.57 -11.98
N ASP A 80 -6.52 12.63 -11.30
CA ASP A 80 -7.27 13.88 -11.22
C ASP A 80 -6.64 14.89 -12.20
N LEU A 81 -7.46 15.59 -12.98
CA LEU A 81 -7.05 16.44 -14.11
C LEU A 81 -7.19 17.93 -13.81
#